data_AF-A0A7X2P9R1-F1
#
_entry.id   AF-A0A7X2P9R1-F1
#
_cell.length_a   1.000
_cell.length_b   1.000
_cell.length_c   1.000
_cell.angle_alpha   90.00
_cell.angle_beta   90.00
_cell.angle_gamma   90.00
#
_symmetry.space_group_name_H-M   'P 1'
#
loop_
_entity.id
_entity.type
_entity.pdbx_description
1 polymer ?
#
loop_
_entity_poly.entity_id
_entity_poly.type
_entity_poly.pdbx_seq_one_letter_code
_entity_poly.pdbx_strand_id
1 'polypeptide(L)'
;MVTPLRFQNDFLSTEYLVLATDCEKEKDFVIQVCDELQKVNAILRKANAYVGYRVRDEIVFYMLNNKNAENLLTYEQAFDNEIMQKILPRIQGSATAIKDLLIELFKYCMGNYSGLDTESGNAGKQMQTLADSAKYPESAKKIGYMMTRYEEDGFTSYWL
;
A
#
# COMPACT_ATOMS: atom_id res chain seq x y z
N MET A 1 41.30 -5.44 -33.89
CA MET A 1 39.93 -5.97 -33.70
C MET A 1 39.67 -6.02 -32.21
N VAL A 2 38.62 -5.37 -31.73
CA VAL A 2 38.21 -5.47 -30.32
C VAL A 2 37.32 -6.70 -30.20
N THR A 3 37.70 -7.64 -29.34
CA THR A 3 36.92 -8.85 -29.09
C THR A 3 35.81 -8.53 -28.09
N PRO A 4 34.53 -8.78 -28.40
CA PRO A 4 33.44 -8.47 -27.50
C PRO A 4 33.49 -9.36 -26.26
N LEU A 5 33.44 -8.74 -25.08
CA LEU A 5 33.28 -9.43 -23.80
C LEU A 5 31.83 -9.87 -23.65
N ARG A 6 31.59 -11.18 -23.55
CA ARG A 6 30.29 -11.73 -23.17
C ARG A 6 30.18 -11.74 -21.66
N PHE A 7 29.43 -10.79 -21.12
CA PHE A 7 28.97 -10.83 -19.73
C PHE A 7 27.55 -11.40 -19.67
N GLN A 8 27.26 -12.17 -18.62
CA GLN A 8 25.89 -12.56 -18.32
C GLN A 8 25.14 -11.35 -17.72
N ASN A 9 23.87 -11.21 -18.06
CA ASN A 9 23.05 -10.06 -17.65
C ASN A 9 22.37 -10.28 -16.29
N ASP A 10 22.83 -11.29 -15.55
CA ASP A 10 22.16 -11.82 -14.36
C ASP A 10 21.98 -10.76 -13.26
N PHE A 11 22.91 -9.78 -13.20
CA PHE A 11 22.81 -8.64 -12.29
C PHE A 11 21.69 -7.65 -12.64
N LEU A 12 21.31 -7.52 -13.92
CA LEU A 12 20.27 -6.59 -14.37
C LEU A 12 18.92 -7.29 -14.61
N SER A 13 18.89 -8.61 -14.72
CA SER A 13 17.66 -9.38 -14.87
C SER A 13 16.96 -9.55 -13.53
N THR A 14 15.65 -9.31 -13.49
CA THR A 14 14.84 -9.60 -12.32
C THR A 14 14.61 -11.11 -12.15
N GLU A 15 14.61 -11.58 -10.91
CA GLU A 15 14.28 -12.97 -10.57
C GLU A 15 12.79 -13.28 -10.80
N TYR A 16 11.92 -12.26 -10.72
CA TYR A 16 10.47 -12.41 -10.85
C TYR A 16 9.93 -11.52 -11.96
N LEU A 17 9.37 -12.12 -13.01
CA LEU A 17 8.77 -11.40 -14.13
C LEU A 17 7.28 -11.74 -14.28
N VAL A 18 6.92 -13.00 -14.07
CA VAL A 18 5.57 -13.53 -14.24
C VAL A 18 5.18 -14.32 -12.98
N LEU A 19 4.22 -13.78 -12.23
CA LEU A 19 3.81 -14.32 -10.93
C LEU A 19 3.34 -15.79 -11.01
N ALA A 20 2.69 -16.17 -12.11
CA ALA A 20 2.16 -17.51 -12.29
C ALA A 20 3.24 -18.59 -12.48
N THR A 21 4.42 -18.24 -13.01
CA THR A 21 5.49 -19.18 -13.35
C THR A 21 6.69 -19.07 -12.43
N ASP A 22 7.01 -17.85 -11.98
CA ASP A 22 8.31 -17.57 -11.36
C ASP A 22 8.26 -17.69 -9.83
N CYS A 23 7.05 -17.77 -9.25
CA CYS A 23 6.84 -17.77 -7.80
C CYS A 23 6.33 -19.12 -7.26
N GLU A 24 6.41 -20.22 -8.01
CA GLU A 24 5.85 -21.51 -7.61
C GLU A 24 6.42 -22.03 -6.27
N LYS A 25 7.72 -21.82 -6.05
CA LYS A 25 8.41 -22.20 -4.80
C LYS A 25 8.01 -21.33 -3.60
N GLU A 26 7.50 -20.14 -3.87
CA GLU A 26 7.17 -19.11 -2.87
C GLU A 26 5.66 -18.90 -2.72
N LYS A 27 4.88 -19.90 -3.19
CA LYS A 27 3.42 -19.79 -3.35
C LYS A 27 2.69 -19.39 -2.06
N ASP A 28 3.08 -19.94 -0.92
CA ASP A 28 2.42 -19.64 0.36
C ASP A 28 2.59 -18.17 0.75
N PHE A 29 3.79 -17.61 0.54
CA PHE A 29 4.05 -16.20 0.79
C PHE A 29 3.30 -15.31 -0.20
N VAL A 30 3.24 -15.70 -1.48
CA VAL A 30 2.44 -14.98 -2.48
C VAL A 30 0.96 -14.96 -2.10
N ILE A 31 0.41 -16.08 -1.62
CA ILE A 31 -0.98 -16.17 -1.15
C ILE A 31 -1.19 -15.23 0.04
N GLN A 32 -0.29 -15.24 1.03
CA GLN A 32 -0.36 -14.34 2.18
C GLN A 32 -0.42 -12.86 1.76
N VAL A 33 0.47 -12.43 0.86
CA VAL A 33 0.50 -11.04 0.35
C VAL A 33 -0.78 -10.73 -0.43
N CYS A 34 -1.24 -11.66 -1.26
CA CYS A 34 -2.49 -11.51 -2.00
C CYS A 34 -3.71 -11.37 -1.09
N ASP A 35 -3.77 -12.13 0.01
CA ASP A 35 -4.88 -12.08 0.96
C ASP A 35 -4.91 -10.76 1.72
N GLU A 36 -3.75 -10.23 2.14
CA GLU A 36 -3.66 -8.88 2.70
C GLU A 36 -4.11 -7.82 1.68
N LEU A 37 -3.63 -7.90 0.44
CA LEU A 37 -4.03 -6.96 -0.61
C LEU A 37 -5.53 -7.04 -0.94
N GLN A 38 -6.14 -8.22 -0.86
CA GLN A 38 -7.59 -8.38 -1.06
C GLN A 38 -8.40 -7.62 -0.01
N LYS A 39 -7.96 -7.59 1.25
CA LYS A 39 -8.59 -6.80 2.31
C LYS A 39 -8.56 -5.31 1.99
N VAL A 40 -7.39 -4.81 1.56
CA VAL A 40 -7.23 -3.42 1.11
C VAL A 40 -8.11 -3.14 -0.11
N ASN A 41 -8.13 -4.03 -1.10
CA ASN A 41 -8.92 -3.86 -2.31
C ASN A 41 -10.43 -3.83 -2.05
N ALA A 42 -10.92 -4.57 -1.04
CA ALA A 42 -12.32 -4.52 -0.63
C ALA A 42 -12.72 -3.11 -0.13
N ILE A 43 -11.81 -2.42 0.56
CA ILE A 43 -12.01 -1.02 0.98
C ILE A 43 -12.01 -0.09 -0.25
N LEU A 44 -11.02 -0.23 -1.14
CA LEU A 44 -10.86 0.62 -2.32
C LEU A 44 -12.04 0.54 -3.31
N ARG A 45 -12.69 -0.63 -3.42
CA ARG A 45 -13.85 -0.83 -4.29
C ARG A 45 -15.00 0.12 -3.98
N LYS A 46 -15.17 0.53 -2.71
CA LYS A 46 -16.26 1.43 -2.28
C LYS A 46 -16.21 2.80 -2.98
N ALA A 47 -15.03 3.25 -3.43
CA ALA A 47 -14.85 4.49 -4.17
C ALA A 47 -14.31 4.28 -5.60
N ASN A 48 -14.47 3.09 -6.18
CA ASN A 48 -13.94 2.73 -7.50
C ASN A 48 -12.42 2.91 -7.65
N ALA A 49 -11.66 2.82 -6.55
CA ALA A 49 -10.20 3.02 -6.52
C ALA A 49 -9.40 1.70 -6.50
N TYR A 50 -10.05 0.57 -6.82
CA TYR A 50 -9.45 -0.76 -6.72
C TYR A 50 -8.26 -0.95 -7.66
N VAL A 51 -7.32 -1.78 -7.22
CA VAL A 51 -6.13 -2.12 -8.01
C VAL A 51 -6.30 -3.45 -8.73
N GLY A 52 -5.82 -3.49 -9.97
CA GLY A 52 -5.82 -4.68 -10.82
C GLY A 52 -4.55 -5.52 -10.67
N TYR A 53 -4.46 -6.56 -11.50
CA TYR A 53 -3.39 -7.57 -11.44
C TYR A 53 -1.98 -7.00 -11.57
N ARG A 54 -1.78 -5.95 -12.39
CA ARG A 54 -0.45 -5.34 -12.54
C ARG A 54 0.10 -4.81 -11.21
N VAL A 55 -0.74 -4.11 -10.45
CA VAL A 55 -0.33 -3.56 -9.15
C VAL A 55 -0.12 -4.67 -8.12
N ARG A 56 -0.99 -5.69 -8.13
CA ARG A 56 -0.81 -6.89 -7.29
C ARG A 56 0.56 -7.52 -7.56
N ASP A 57 0.92 -7.71 -8.82
CA ASP A 57 2.18 -8.37 -9.19
C ASP A 57 3.38 -7.53 -8.74
N GLU A 58 3.33 -6.20 -8.95
CA GLU A 58 4.36 -5.28 -8.45
C GLU A 58 4.53 -5.35 -6.93
N ILE A 59 3.42 -5.37 -6.16
CA ILE A 59 3.42 -5.51 -4.70
C ILE A 59 4.03 -6.86 -4.29
N VAL A 60 3.59 -7.96 -4.91
CA VAL A 60 4.10 -9.30 -4.60
C VAL A 60 5.59 -9.39 -4.88
N PHE A 61 6.06 -8.87 -6.01
CA PHE A 61 7.48 -8.88 -6.34
C PHE A 61 8.30 -8.04 -5.37
N TYR A 62 7.81 -6.87 -4.95
CA TYR A 62 8.49 -6.07 -3.92
C TYR A 62 8.64 -6.87 -2.61
N MET A 63 7.56 -7.50 -2.15
CA MET A 63 7.55 -8.28 -0.92
C MET A 63 8.47 -9.51 -1.00
N LEU A 64 8.50 -10.19 -2.15
CA LEU A 64 9.39 -11.33 -2.39
C LEU A 64 10.85 -10.90 -2.41
N ASN A 65 11.18 -9.79 -3.08
CA ASN A 65 12.54 -9.27 -3.09
C ASN A 65 13.00 -8.89 -1.68
N ASN A 66 12.13 -8.26 -0.86
CA ASN A 66 12.43 -8.00 0.54
C ASN A 66 12.69 -9.29 1.34
N LYS A 67 11.85 -10.32 1.15
CA LYS A 67 12.02 -11.63 1.79
C LYS A 67 13.33 -12.32 1.39
N ASN A 68 13.67 -12.31 0.11
CA ASN A 68 14.89 -12.94 -0.42
C ASN A 68 16.17 -12.20 0.00
N ALA A 69 16.08 -10.89 0.21
CA ALA A 69 17.14 -10.08 0.78
C ALA A 69 17.23 -10.19 2.31
N GLU A 70 16.87 -11.35 2.88
CA GLU A 70 16.91 -11.64 4.31
C GLU A 70 16.04 -10.70 5.17
N ASN A 71 14.91 -10.22 4.63
CA ASN A 71 13.99 -9.28 5.28
C ASN A 71 14.68 -7.97 5.71
N LEU A 72 15.26 -7.24 4.75
CA LEU A 72 15.82 -5.88 4.96
C LEU A 72 14.86 -4.97 5.75
N LEU A 73 13.57 -5.10 5.48
CA LEU A 73 12.46 -4.52 6.23
C LEU A 73 11.61 -5.65 6.84
N THR A 74 10.95 -5.38 7.96
CA THR A 74 9.92 -6.30 8.45
C THR A 74 8.77 -6.43 7.44
N TYR A 75 7.98 -7.49 7.53
CA TYR A 75 6.82 -7.68 6.66
C TYR A 75 5.89 -6.46 6.71
N GLU A 76 5.61 -5.95 7.92
CA GLU A 76 4.75 -4.79 8.13
C GLU A 76 5.34 -3.53 7.51
N GLN A 77 6.64 -3.28 7.68
CA GLN A 77 7.31 -2.11 7.09
C GLN A 77 7.32 -2.16 5.57
N ALA A 78 7.62 -3.32 4.98
CA ALA A 78 7.61 -3.51 3.54
C ALA A 78 6.19 -3.31 2.96
N PHE A 79 5.17 -3.87 3.62
CA PHE A 79 3.79 -3.72 3.17
C PHE A 79 3.24 -2.31 3.38
N ASP A 80 3.66 -1.61 4.45
CA ASP A 80 3.35 -0.19 4.68
C ASP A 80 3.86 0.66 3.50
N ASN A 81 5.10 0.42 3.07
CA ASN A 81 5.64 1.07 1.88
C ASN A 81 4.77 0.78 0.66
N GLU A 82 4.37 -0.47 0.41
CA GLU A 82 3.50 -0.80 -0.73
C GLU A 82 2.15 -0.06 -0.68
N ILE A 83 1.52 0.07 0.50
CA ILE A 83 0.31 0.89 0.64
C ILE A 83 0.61 2.34 0.26
N MET A 84 1.70 2.92 0.79
CA MET A 84 2.12 4.29 0.51
C MET A 84 2.38 4.55 -0.97
N GLN A 85 3.11 3.68 -1.68
CA GLN A 85 3.52 3.93 -3.07
C GLN A 85 2.58 3.38 -4.15
N LYS A 86 1.77 2.35 -3.86
CA LYS A 86 0.92 1.71 -4.87
C LYS A 86 -0.57 1.97 -4.67
N ILE A 87 -1.00 2.16 -3.43
CA ILE A 87 -2.41 2.28 -3.08
C ILE A 87 -2.82 3.74 -2.92
N LEU A 88 -2.20 4.45 -1.98
CA LEU A 88 -2.57 5.85 -1.67
C LEU A 88 -2.52 6.79 -2.88
N PRO A 89 -1.58 6.68 -3.84
CA PRO A 89 -1.51 7.57 -5.00
C PRO A 89 -2.72 7.51 -5.94
N ARG A 90 -3.57 6.49 -5.80
CA ARG A 90 -4.80 6.33 -6.58
C ARG A 90 -6.01 7.00 -5.91
N ILE A 91 -5.90 7.39 -4.64
CA ILE A 91 -6.98 8.00 -3.88
C ILE A 91 -6.92 9.51 -4.08
N GLN A 92 -7.96 10.04 -4.68
CA GLN A 92 -8.16 11.48 -4.84
C GLN A 92 -9.64 11.79 -5.09
N GLY A 93 -10.05 13.01 -4.74
CA GLY A 93 -11.40 13.49 -5.02
C GLY A 93 -12.02 14.25 -3.87
N SER A 94 -13.23 14.73 -4.12
CA SER A 94 -14.09 15.48 -3.19
C SER A 94 -15.35 14.71 -2.76
N ALA A 95 -15.62 13.55 -3.38
CA ALA A 95 -16.80 12.75 -3.06
C ALA A 95 -16.75 12.19 -1.64
N THR A 96 -17.90 12.08 -0.96
CA THR A 96 -18.02 11.47 0.37
C THR A 96 -17.45 10.05 0.42
N ALA A 97 -17.56 9.29 -0.69
CA ALA A 97 -16.96 7.97 -0.81
C ALA A 97 -15.43 7.97 -0.60
N ILE A 98 -14.73 9.08 -0.90
CA ILE A 98 -13.30 9.23 -0.61
C ILE A 98 -13.07 9.40 0.89
N LYS A 99 -13.90 10.21 1.57
CA LYS A 99 -13.87 10.35 3.03
C LYS A 99 -14.04 8.99 3.71
N ASP A 100 -15.07 8.24 3.32
CA ASP A 100 -15.37 6.93 3.88
C ASP A 100 -14.24 5.92 3.61
N LEU A 101 -13.67 5.95 2.40
CA LEU A 101 -12.51 5.14 2.04
C LEU A 101 -11.31 5.45 2.94
N LEU A 102 -10.97 6.73 3.15
CA LEU A 102 -9.86 7.14 4.00
C LEU A 102 -10.05 6.68 5.45
N ILE A 103 -11.27 6.81 5.98
CA ILE A 103 -11.60 6.31 7.32
C ILE A 103 -11.35 4.80 7.42
N GLU A 104 -11.92 4.02 6.52
CA GLU A 104 -11.81 2.55 6.55
C GLU A 104 -10.37 2.07 6.32
N LEU A 105 -9.63 2.74 5.43
CA LEU A 105 -8.23 2.44 5.18
C LEU A 105 -7.34 2.80 6.39
N PHE A 106 -7.65 3.89 7.10
CA PHE A 106 -6.98 4.21 8.35
C PHE A 106 -7.23 3.14 9.42
N LYS A 107 -8.48 2.72 9.60
CA LYS A 107 -8.83 1.65 10.55
C LYS A 107 -8.06 0.36 10.24
N TYR A 108 -7.94 0.01 8.96
CA TYR A 108 -7.10 -1.10 8.50
C TYR A 108 -5.64 -0.93 8.92
N CYS A 109 -5.06 0.26 8.69
CA CYS A 109 -3.68 0.57 9.09
C CYS A 109 -3.46 0.50 10.61
N MET A 110 -4.49 0.78 11.40
CA MET A 110 -4.46 0.65 12.85
C MET A 110 -4.69 -0.78 13.37
N GLY A 111 -4.89 -1.78 12.49
CA GLY A 111 -5.21 -3.14 12.91
C GLY A 111 -6.69 -3.33 13.31
N ASN A 112 -7.60 -2.69 12.59
CA ASN A 112 -9.06 -2.68 12.81
C ASN A 112 -9.55 -1.86 14.01
N TYR A 113 -8.87 -0.76 14.31
CA TYR A 113 -9.33 0.21 15.32
C TYR A 113 -10.67 0.84 14.93
N SER A 114 -11.57 1.04 15.90
CA SER A 114 -12.91 1.61 15.65
C SER A 114 -13.21 2.89 16.43
N GLY A 115 -12.27 3.40 17.24
CA GLY A 115 -12.50 4.53 18.15
C GLY A 115 -12.32 5.92 17.53
N LEU A 116 -12.34 6.03 16.19
CA LEU A 116 -12.28 7.33 15.51
C LEU A 116 -13.61 8.06 15.65
N ASP A 117 -13.56 9.32 16.08
CA ASP A 117 -14.70 10.22 15.96
C ASP A 117 -14.66 10.89 14.58
N THR A 118 -15.61 10.49 13.73
CA THR A 118 -15.69 10.92 12.33
C THR A 118 -16.72 12.02 12.08
N GLU A 119 -17.49 12.38 13.12
CA GLU A 119 -18.59 13.34 13.07
C GLU A 119 -18.15 14.74 13.48
N SER A 120 -17.12 14.88 14.33
CA SER A 120 -16.63 16.18 14.80
C SER A 120 -15.84 17.00 13.79
N GLY A 121 -15.57 16.47 12.58
CA GLY A 121 -14.76 17.14 11.56
C GLY A 121 -13.28 17.32 11.93
N ASN A 122 -12.80 16.58 12.92
CA ASN A 122 -11.40 16.57 13.36
C ASN A 122 -10.73 15.20 13.14
N ALA A 123 -11.30 14.37 12.28
CA ALA A 123 -10.86 12.98 12.12
C ALA A 123 -9.42 12.94 11.60
N GLY A 124 -9.03 13.82 10.68
CA GLY A 124 -7.65 13.85 10.15
C GLY A 124 -6.60 14.15 11.21
N LYS A 125 -6.90 15.06 12.15
CA LYS A 125 -5.99 15.39 13.26
C LYS A 125 -5.88 14.26 14.28
N GLN A 126 -7.00 13.59 14.58
CA GLN A 126 -7.00 12.39 15.42
C GLN A 126 -6.18 11.26 14.78
N MET A 127 -6.39 11.03 13.48
CA MET A 127 -5.64 10.03 12.71
C MET A 127 -4.13 10.26 12.79
N GLN A 128 -3.67 11.50 12.59
CA GLN A 128 -2.24 11.84 12.69
C GLN A 128 -1.67 11.59 14.09
N THR A 129 -2.44 11.84 15.15
CA THR A 129 -2.00 11.59 16.54
C THR A 129 -1.88 10.10 16.85
N LEU A 130 -2.77 9.28 16.29
CA LEU A 130 -2.81 7.83 16.50
C LEU A 130 -1.82 7.06 15.62
N ALA A 131 -1.39 7.65 14.50
CA ALA A 131 -0.67 6.96 13.44
C ALA A 131 0.64 6.31 13.87
N ASP A 132 1.39 6.88 14.83
CA ASP A 132 2.66 6.29 15.30
C ASP A 132 2.47 4.92 16.00
N SER A 133 1.25 4.63 16.47
CA SER A 133 0.89 3.34 17.09
C SER A 133 0.27 2.33 16.11
N ALA A 134 0.18 2.68 14.83
CA ALA A 134 -0.47 1.86 13.81
C ALA A 134 0.39 0.64 13.43
N LYS A 135 -0.27 -0.39 12.88
CA LYS A 135 0.41 -1.51 12.17
C LYS A 135 1.16 -1.00 10.93
N TYR A 136 0.59 0.00 10.24
CA TYR A 136 1.16 0.67 9.07
C TYR A 136 1.28 2.19 9.34
N PRO A 137 2.29 2.61 10.12
CA PRO A 137 2.39 3.98 10.63
C PRO A 137 2.57 5.04 9.54
N GLU A 138 3.35 4.77 8.50
CA GLU A 138 3.62 5.78 7.48
C GLU A 138 2.37 6.01 6.63
N SER A 139 1.71 4.93 6.20
CA SER A 139 0.42 5.03 5.52
C SER A 139 -0.65 5.71 6.38
N ALA A 140 -0.72 5.38 7.67
CA ALA A 140 -1.66 6.00 8.61
C ALA A 140 -1.45 7.52 8.72
N LYS A 141 -0.19 7.98 8.80
CA LYS A 141 0.14 9.42 8.81
C LYS A 141 -0.33 10.10 7.53
N LYS A 142 -0.03 9.51 6.37
CA LYS A 142 -0.42 10.10 5.07
C LYS A 142 -1.94 10.13 4.89
N ILE A 143 -2.65 9.09 5.33
CA ILE A 143 -4.12 9.07 5.34
C ILE A 143 -4.67 10.17 6.24
N GLY A 144 -4.12 10.35 7.44
CA GLY A 144 -4.51 11.43 8.35
C GLY A 144 -4.32 12.81 7.75
N TYR A 145 -3.20 13.03 7.06
CA TYR A 145 -2.96 14.25 6.28
C TYR A 145 -4.00 14.44 5.16
N MET A 146 -4.23 13.41 4.36
CA MET A 146 -5.21 13.44 3.27
C MET A 146 -6.62 13.73 3.79
N MET A 147 -6.99 13.18 4.95
CA MET A 147 -8.27 13.44 5.60
C MET A 147 -8.37 14.89 6.09
N THR A 148 -7.31 15.45 6.68
CA THR A 148 -7.28 16.86 7.05
C THR A 148 -7.49 17.77 5.85
N ARG A 149 -6.84 17.50 4.70
CA ARG A 149 -7.07 18.28 3.47
C ARG A 149 -8.51 18.15 2.96
N TYR A 150 -9.08 16.95 3.05
CA TYR A 150 -10.50 16.75 2.71
C TYR A 150 -11.41 17.58 3.62
N GLU A 151 -11.17 17.59 4.93
CA GLU A 151 -11.96 18.35 5.92
C GLU A 151 -11.83 19.88 5.72
N GLU A 152 -10.64 20.37 5.39
CA GLU A 152 -10.34 21.80 5.20
C GLU A 152 -10.79 22.34 3.83
N ASP A 153 -10.49 21.63 2.75
CA ASP A 153 -10.66 22.13 1.38
C ASP A 153 -11.86 21.49 0.65
N GLY A 154 -12.44 20.41 1.20
CA GLY A 154 -13.44 19.58 0.52
C GLY A 154 -12.87 18.71 -0.60
N PHE A 155 -11.55 18.62 -0.74
CA PHE A 155 -10.85 17.79 -1.74
C PHE A 155 -9.56 17.23 -1.15
N THR A 156 -9.16 16.04 -1.58
CA THR A 156 -7.88 15.46 -1.21
C THR A 156 -7.22 14.74 -2.37
N SER A 157 -5.90 14.67 -2.33
CA SER A 157 -5.06 13.90 -3.24
C SER A 157 -3.79 13.52 -2.52
N TYR A 158 -3.22 12.38 -2.90
CA TYR A 158 -1.92 11.96 -2.39
C TYR A 158 -0.78 12.96 -2.72
N TRP A 159 -0.88 13.66 -3.85
CA TRP A 159 0.18 14.50 -4.41
C TRP A 159 0.17 15.96 -3.92
N LEU A 160 -0.92 16.35 -3.25
CA LEU A 160 -1.09 17.66 -2.64
C LEU A 160 -0.47 17.71 -1.25
#